data_AF-A0A6I0S6Q0-F1
#
_entry.id   AF-A0A6I0S6Q0-F1
#
_cell.length_a   1.000
_cell.length_b   1.000
_cell.length_c   1.000
_cell.angle_alpha   90.00
_cell.angle_beta   90.00
_cell.angle_gamma   90.00
#
_symmetry.space_group_name_H-M   'P 1'
#
loop_
_entity.id
_entity.type
_entity.pdbx_description
1 polymer ?
#
loop_
_entity_poly.entity_id
_entity_poly.type
_entity_poly.pdbx_seq_one_letter_code
_entity_poly.pdbx_strand_id
1 'polypeptide(L)'
;MAESTFATFIIIIGIVQLIMMIVFFVMAHNISVIKKRIAPSGEEFKSRFYSFLLSGNKEKAKELLFEVISKNEYFISSACYHTEYNISKAQNEINTIYKCELEALGIDSVDLSMLKKSIK
;
A
#
# COMPACT_ATOMS: atom_id res chain seq x y z
N MET A 1 7.76 -14.45 -58.62
CA MET A 1 7.47 -13.08 -58.15
C MET A 1 6.45 -13.04 -56.99
N ALA A 2 5.36 -13.80 -57.04
CA ALA A 2 4.34 -13.83 -55.96
C ALA A 2 4.86 -14.36 -54.61
N GLU A 3 5.72 -15.39 -54.60
CA GLU A 3 6.22 -15.96 -53.34
C GLU A 3 7.17 -15.03 -52.58
N SER A 4 8.04 -14.31 -53.29
CA SER A 4 8.95 -13.31 -52.70
C SER A 4 8.17 -12.14 -52.09
N THR A 5 7.10 -11.68 -52.74
CA THR A 5 6.26 -10.61 -52.20
C THR A 5 5.46 -11.06 -50.97
N PHE A 6 4.99 -12.31 -50.95
CA PHE A 6 4.32 -12.90 -49.80
C PHE A 6 5.26 -13.04 -48.58
N ALA A 7 6.48 -13.53 -48.79
CA ALA A 7 7.48 -13.65 -47.73
C ALA A 7 7.83 -12.27 -47.12
N THR A 8 8.00 -11.25 -47.96
CA THR A 8 8.23 -9.87 -47.48
C THR A 8 7.08 -9.34 -46.65
N PHE A 9 5.83 -9.64 -47.02
CA PHE A 9 4.64 -9.24 -46.26
C PHE A 9 4.60 -9.88 -44.86
N ILE A 10 4.91 -11.17 -44.75
CA ILE A 10 4.96 -11.90 -43.47
C ILE A 10 5.99 -11.27 -42.52
N ILE A 11 7.18 -10.94 -43.05
CA ILE A 11 8.26 -10.31 -42.29
C ILE A 11 7.81 -8.93 -41.77
N ILE A 12 7.18 -8.12 -42.62
CA ILE A 12 6.67 -6.79 -42.24
C ILE A 12 5.61 -6.91 -41.14
N ILE A 13 4.66 -7.85 -41.27
CA ILE A 13 3.63 -8.08 -40.24
C ILE A 13 4.28 -8.49 -38.91
N GLY A 14 5.26 -9.39 -38.93
CA GLY A 14 5.99 -9.80 -37.74
C GLY A 14 6.69 -8.65 -37.03
N ILE A 15 7.32 -7.74 -37.78
CA ILE A 15 7.96 -6.53 -37.25
C ILE A 15 6.91 -5.61 -36.60
N VAL A 16 5.77 -5.38 -37.26
CA VAL A 16 4.69 -4.56 -36.72
C VAL A 16 4.14 -5.16 -35.43
N GLN A 17 3.95 -6.48 -35.38
CA GLN A 17 3.45 -7.18 -34.20
C GLN A 17 4.43 -7.07 -33.01
N LEU A 18 5.73 -7.18 -33.26
CA LEU A 18 6.77 -6.99 -32.26
C LEU A 18 6.73 -5.56 -31.69
N ILE A 19 6.63 -4.55 -32.55
CA ILE A 19 6.53 -3.14 -32.14
C ILE A 19 5.28 -2.91 -31.27
N MET A 20 4.13 -3.44 -31.70
CA MET A 20 2.87 -3.35 -30.94
C MET A 20 3.00 -3.98 -29.55
N MET A 21 3.68 -5.13 -29.45
CA MET A 21 3.92 -5.80 -28.17
C MET A 21 4.78 -4.95 -27.24
N ILE A 22 5.86 -4.33 -27.74
CA ILE A 22 6.73 -3.43 -26.95
C ILE A 22 5.92 -2.22 -26.46
N VAL A 23 5.14 -1.59 -27.33
CA VAL A 23 4.30 -0.44 -26.96
C VAL A 23 3.28 -0.81 -25.88
N PHE A 24 2.68 -2.01 -25.99
CA PHE A 24 1.76 -2.52 -24.97
C PHE A 24 2.45 -2.68 -23.60
N PHE A 25 3.65 -3.25 -23.56
CA PHE A 25 4.40 -3.39 -22.30
C PHE A 25 4.77 -2.03 -21.69
N VAL A 26 5.21 -1.07 -22.50
CA VAL A 26 5.51 0.29 -22.03
C VAL A 26 4.24 0.97 -21.51
N MET A 27 3.11 0.80 -22.19
CA MET A 27 1.83 1.35 -21.75
C MET A 27 1.35 0.71 -20.44
N ALA A 28 1.46 -0.61 -20.30
CA ALA A 28 1.14 -1.33 -19.06
C ALA A 28 2.04 -0.87 -17.90
N HIS A 29 3.34 -0.68 -18.15
CA HIS A 29 4.27 -0.14 -17.17
C HIS A 29 3.88 1.30 -16.76
N ASN A 30 3.61 2.17 -17.72
CA ASN A 30 3.21 3.55 -17.45
C ASN A 30 1.89 3.63 -16.69
N ILE A 31 0.89 2.80 -17.03
CA ILE A 31 -0.36 2.69 -16.27
C ILE A 31 -0.10 2.21 -14.85
N SER A 32 0.80 1.24 -14.65
CA SER A 32 1.19 0.77 -13.32
C SER A 32 1.84 1.88 -12.48
N VAL A 33 2.73 2.68 -13.09
CA VAL A 33 3.36 3.84 -12.46
C VAL A 33 2.34 4.94 -12.16
N ILE A 34 1.43 5.23 -13.10
CA ILE A 34 0.36 6.22 -12.92
C ILE A 34 -0.59 5.77 -11.80
N LYS A 35 -1.00 4.49 -11.78
CA LYS A 35 -1.82 3.93 -10.69
C LYS A 35 -1.14 4.09 -9.32
N LYS A 36 0.18 3.90 -9.25
CA LYS A 36 0.98 4.14 -8.05
C LYS A 36 1.15 5.62 -7.68
N ARG A 37 1.04 6.55 -8.65
CA ARG A 37 1.17 8.01 -8.42
C ARG A 37 -0.16 8.69 -8.11
N ILE A 38 -1.27 8.23 -8.71
CA ILE A 38 -2.61 8.78 -8.47
C ILE A 38 -3.14 8.34 -7.11
N ALA A 39 -2.83 7.11 -6.68
CA ALA A 39 -3.06 6.66 -5.32
C ALA A 39 -1.70 6.40 -4.65
N PRO A 40 -1.00 7.44 -4.18
CA PRO A 40 0.18 7.23 -3.36
C PRO A 40 -0.29 6.45 -2.13
N SER A 41 0.45 5.41 -1.76
CA SER A 41 0.27 4.41 -0.68
C SER A 41 -0.55 4.80 0.59
N GLY A 42 -0.80 6.07 0.88
CA GLY A 42 -1.77 6.53 1.88
C GLY A 42 -3.25 6.51 1.44
N GLU A 43 -3.57 6.69 0.15
CA GLU A 43 -4.95 6.58 -0.37
C GLU A 43 -5.42 5.13 -0.48
N GLU A 44 -4.51 4.18 -0.73
CA GLU A 44 -4.85 2.75 -0.76
C GLU A 44 -5.31 2.25 0.61
N PHE A 45 -4.65 2.71 1.68
CA PHE A 45 -5.08 2.42 3.05
C PHE A 45 -6.46 3.03 3.33
N LYS A 46 -6.60 4.36 3.22
CA LYS A 46 -7.87 5.03 3.58
C LYS A 46 -9.05 4.52 2.75
N SER A 47 -8.87 4.37 1.44
CA SER A 47 -9.93 3.85 0.56
C SER A 47 -10.36 2.43 0.95
N ARG A 48 -9.41 1.52 1.20
CA ARG A 48 -9.74 0.15 1.63
C ARG A 48 -10.33 0.10 3.04
N PHE A 49 -9.79 0.90 3.95
CA PHE A 49 -10.26 1.00 5.32
C PHE A 49 -11.72 1.44 5.37
N TYR A 50 -12.06 2.56 4.72
CA TYR A 50 -13.45 3.04 4.68
C TYR A 50 -14.35 2.12 3.86
N SER A 51 -13.85 1.45 2.83
CA SER A 51 -14.60 0.41 2.10
C SER A 51 -14.97 -0.78 3.00
N PHE A 52 -14.03 -1.28 3.81
CA PHE A 52 -14.31 -2.32 4.80
C PHE A 52 -15.29 -1.85 5.88
N LEU A 53 -15.17 -0.60 6.32
CA LEU A 53 -16.09 -0.02 7.30
C LEU A 53 -17.53 0.09 6.74
N LEU A 54 -17.69 0.61 5.52
CA LEU A 54 -18.99 0.78 4.86
C LEU A 54 -19.65 -0.54 4.49
N SER A 55 -18.86 -1.57 4.15
CA SER A 55 -19.36 -2.92 3.91
C SER A 55 -19.71 -3.68 5.20
N GLY A 56 -19.56 -3.05 6.37
CA GLY A 56 -19.84 -3.65 7.68
C GLY A 56 -18.75 -4.61 8.18
N ASN A 57 -17.66 -4.79 7.42
CA ASN A 57 -16.56 -5.67 7.77
C ASN A 57 -15.54 -4.97 8.69
N LYS A 58 -15.97 -4.71 9.93
CA LYS A 58 -15.16 -4.02 10.94
C LYS A 58 -13.89 -4.78 11.31
N GLU A 59 -13.91 -6.12 11.28
CA GLU A 59 -12.74 -6.94 11.60
C GLU A 59 -11.61 -6.72 10.58
N LYS A 60 -11.92 -6.76 9.28
CA LYS A 60 -10.90 -6.49 8.25
C LYS A 60 -10.41 -5.05 8.27
N ALA A 61 -11.28 -4.09 8.56
CA ALA A 61 -10.88 -2.69 8.73
C ALA A 61 -9.89 -2.53 9.89
N LYS A 62 -10.17 -3.21 11.02
CA LYS A 62 -9.29 -3.24 12.20
C LYS A 62 -7.95 -3.90 11.88
N GLU A 63 -7.97 -5.06 11.24
CA GLU A 63 -6.76 -5.79 10.86
C GLU A 63 -5.86 -4.95 9.95
N LEU A 64 -6.45 -4.30 8.93
CA LEU A 64 -5.74 -3.39 8.03
C LEU A 64 -5.13 -2.18 8.77
N LEU A 65 -5.86 -1.59 9.72
CA LEU A 65 -5.35 -0.47 10.53
C LEU A 65 -4.12 -0.88 11.34
N PHE A 66 -4.19 -2.01 12.05
CA PHE A 66 -3.06 -2.49 12.85
C PHE A 66 -1.88 -2.94 11.99
N GLU A 67 -2.12 -3.50 10.81
CA GLU A 67 -1.05 -3.81 9.85
C GLU A 67 -0.28 -2.54 9.45
N VAL A 68 -1.00 -1.45 9.14
CA VAL A 68 -0.40 -0.16 8.78
C VAL A 68 0.34 0.46 9.97
N ILE A 69 -0.24 0.41 11.16
CA ILE A 69 0.42 0.88 12.39
C ILE A 69 1.72 0.12 12.64
N SER A 70 1.75 -1.21 12.44
CA SER A 70 2.96 -2.02 12.65
C SER A 70 4.13 -1.64 11.73
N LYS A 71 3.83 -1.02 10.59
CA LYS A 71 4.80 -0.54 9.60
C LYS A 71 5.17 0.94 9.79
N ASN A 72 4.55 1.62 10.74
CA ASN A 72 4.78 3.03 11.02
C ASN A 72 6.15 3.23 11.69
N GLU A 73 6.88 4.27 11.29
CA GLU A 73 8.23 4.57 11.80
C GLU A 73 8.26 4.76 13.32
N TYR A 74 7.23 5.37 13.91
CA TYR A 74 7.13 5.53 15.36
C TYR A 74 6.95 4.19 16.07
N PHE A 75 6.13 3.29 15.51
CA PHE A 75 5.96 1.95 16.04
C PHE A 75 7.27 1.17 15.97
N ILE A 76 7.91 1.13 14.80
CA ILE A 76 9.19 0.44 14.58
C ILE A 76 10.27 1.00 15.51
N SER A 77 10.37 2.32 15.64
CA SER A 77 11.33 2.96 16.55
C SER A 77 11.11 2.55 18.01
N SER A 78 9.85 2.54 18.48
CA SER A 78 9.52 2.09 19.84
C SER A 78 9.73 0.58 20.05
N ALA A 79 9.61 -0.22 18.99
CA ALA A 79 9.79 -1.66 19.02
C ALA A 79 11.27 -2.09 18.91
N CYS A 80 12.12 -1.30 18.27
CA CYS A 80 13.57 -1.58 18.18
C CYS A 80 14.35 -0.93 19.33
N TYR A 81 13.90 0.24 19.81
CA TYR A 81 14.57 1.02 20.85
C TYR A 81 13.61 1.27 22.01
N HIS A 82 13.38 0.23 22.81
CA HIS A 82 12.45 0.19 23.95
C HIS A 82 12.91 1.10 25.10
N THR A 83 12.72 2.41 24.95
CA THR A 83 12.81 3.37 26.06
C THR A 83 11.42 3.87 26.41
N GLU A 84 11.22 4.25 27.67
CA GLU A 84 9.93 4.80 28.11
C GLU A 84 9.55 6.06 27.32
N TYR A 85 10.54 6.89 26.96
CA TYR A 85 10.36 8.04 26.09
C TYR A 85 9.88 7.64 24.69
N ASN A 86 10.56 6.70 24.02
CA ASN A 86 10.20 6.29 22.65
C ASN A 86 8.83 5.63 22.60
N ILE A 87 8.49 4.80 23.58
CA ILE A 87 7.17 4.15 23.66
C ILE A 87 6.07 5.18 23.89
N SER A 88 6.28 6.11 24.82
CA SER A 88 5.28 7.16 25.11
C SER A 88 5.10 8.12 23.93
N LYS A 89 6.21 8.47 23.26
CA LYS A 89 6.18 9.25 22.02
C LYS A 89 5.43 8.51 20.93
N ALA A 90 5.75 7.24 20.67
CA ALA A 90 5.08 6.47 19.63
C ALA A 90 3.59 6.30 19.90
N GLN A 91 3.19 6.07 21.15
CA GLN A 91 1.78 5.98 21.51
C GLN A 91 1.04 7.30 21.22
N ASN A 92 1.63 8.44 21.54
CA ASN A 92 1.01 9.74 21.27
C ASN A 92 0.92 10.02 19.75
N GLU A 93 2.01 9.79 19.02
CA GLU A 93 2.09 10.05 17.57
C GLU A 93 1.14 9.14 16.78
N ILE A 94 1.10 7.83 17.07
CA ILE A 94 0.21 6.87 16.41
C ILE A 94 -1.25 7.22 16.68
N ASN A 95 -1.61 7.52 17.93
CA ASN A 95 -2.98 7.91 18.27
C ASN A 95 -3.39 9.24 17.62
N THR A 96 -2.44 10.14 17.36
CA THR A 96 -2.70 11.41 16.66
C THR A 96 -2.89 11.18 15.16
N ILE A 97 -1.99 10.40 14.53
CA ILE A 97 -1.98 10.16 13.09
C ILE A 97 -3.23 9.39 12.63
N TYR A 98 -3.65 8.37 13.40
CA TYR A 98 -4.76 7.48 13.04
C TYR A 98 -6.04 7.76 13.83
N LYS A 99 -6.17 8.96 14.42
CA LYS A 99 -7.29 9.34 15.28
C LYS A 99 -8.65 9.05 14.63
N CYS A 100 -8.86 9.53 13.41
CA CYS A 100 -10.13 9.40 12.71
C CYS A 100 -10.49 7.92 12.45
N GLU A 101 -9.51 7.11 12.09
CA GLU A 101 -9.69 5.69 11.80
C GLU A 101 -9.95 4.87 13.08
N LEU A 102 -9.29 5.23 14.19
CA LEU A 102 -9.53 4.63 15.51
C LEU A 102 -10.95 4.95 16.01
N GLU A 103 -11.36 6.22 15.92
CA GLU A 103 -12.71 6.67 16.27
C GLU A 103 -13.78 5.97 15.41
N ALA A 104 -13.53 5.81 14.11
CA ALA A 104 -14.43 5.11 13.19
C ALA A 104 -14.66 3.63 13.57
N LEU A 105 -13.67 2.99 14.23
CA LEU A 105 -13.78 1.63 14.76
C LEU A 105 -14.30 1.56 16.20
N GLY A 106 -14.48 2.70 16.87
CA GLY A 106 -14.81 2.75 18.30
C GLY A 106 -13.66 2.32 19.20
N ILE A 107 -12.42 2.58 18.79
CA ILE A 107 -11.20 2.31 19.56
C ILE A 107 -10.71 3.63 20.14
N ASP A 108 -10.65 3.74 21.47
CA ASP A 108 -10.27 5.00 22.13
C ASP A 108 -8.79 5.35 21.90
N SER A 109 -7.90 4.35 22.00
CA SER A 109 -6.48 4.53 21.73
C SER A 109 -5.78 3.19 21.51
N VAL A 110 -4.65 3.24 20.79
CA VAL A 110 -3.68 2.17 20.69
C VAL A 110 -2.87 2.13 21.98
N ASP A 111 -2.85 0.97 22.63
CA ASP A 111 -2.04 0.72 23.82
C ASP A 111 -0.72 0.02 23.46
N LEU A 112 0.40 0.72 23.69
CA LEU A 112 1.75 0.18 23.54
C LEU A 112 2.39 -0.21 24.87
N SER A 113 1.63 -0.28 25.96
CA SER A 113 2.12 -0.65 27.30
C SER A 113 2.80 -2.02 27.33
N MET A 114 2.43 -2.94 26.43
CA MET A 114 3.06 -4.25 26.29
C MET A 114 4.55 -4.15 25.95
N LEU A 115 4.98 -3.09 25.25
CA LEU A 115 6.39 -2.82 24.96
C LEU A 115 7.16 -2.32 26.19
N LYS A 116 6.47 -1.80 27.22
CA LYS A 116 7.13 -1.38 28.47
C LYS A 116 7.55 -2.58 29.32
N LYS A 117 6.81 -3.69 29.24
CA LYS A 117 7.11 -4.92 30.00
C LYS A 117 8.40 -5.62 29.56
N SER A 118 8.95 -5.30 28.39
CA SER A 118 10.23 -5.84 27.92
C SER A 118 11.45 -5.08 28.46
N ILE A 119 11.25 -3.91 29.07
CA ILE A 119 12.31 -3.14 29.73
C ILE A 119 12.59 -3.82 31.08
N LYS A 120 13.64 -4.63 31.14
CA LYS A 120 14.14 -5.30 32.34
C LYS A 120 15.48 -4.73 32.75
#